data_AF-A0A658NR59-F1
#
_entry.id   AF-A0A658NR59-F1
#
_cell.length_a   1.000
_cell.length_b   1.000
_cell.length_c   1.000
_cell.angle_alpha   90.00
_cell.angle_beta   90.00
_cell.angle_gamma   90.00
#
_symmetry.space_group_name_H-M   'P 1'
#
loop_
_entity.id
_entity.type
_entity.pdbx_description
1 polymer ?
#
loop_
_entity_poly.entity_id
_entity_poly.type
_entity_poly.pdbx_seq_one_letter_code
_entity_poly.pdbx_strand_id
1 'polypeptide(L)'
;GAHACYIYIRGEYIREREALQIAIDECYDAGLLGKNACGSGWDFDLYVHHGAGAYICGEETAMLESLEGKRGVVRAKPPLPAIAGLFGQPTVINNV
;
A
#
# COMPACT_ATOMS: atom_id res chain seq x y z
N GLY A 1 -7.30 13.34 3.28
CA GLY A 1 -6.67 12.96 2.01
C GLY A 1 -5.38 12.24 2.35
N ALA A 2 -5.06 11.15 1.65
CA ALA A 2 -3.83 10.41 1.87
C ALA A 2 -2.65 11.09 1.16
N HIS A 3 -1.46 11.03 1.77
CA HIS A 3 -0.19 11.49 1.18
C HIS A 3 0.71 10.33 0.73
N ALA A 4 0.37 9.11 1.11
CA ALA A 4 1.07 7.91 0.70
C ALA A 4 0.07 6.80 0.40
N CYS A 5 0.39 5.97 -0.58
CA CYS A 5 -0.37 4.79 -0.94
C CYS A 5 0.57 3.59 -1.01
N TYR A 6 0.11 2.45 -0.48
CA TYR A 6 0.84 1.19 -0.48
C TYR A 6 0.04 0.18 -1.28
N ILE A 7 0.57 -0.25 -2.43
CA ILE A 7 0.01 -1.34 -3.21
C ILE A 7 0.59 -2.64 -2.67
N TYR A 8 -0.24 -3.42 -1.98
CA TYR A 8 0.14 -4.74 -1.51
C TYR A 8 -0.10 -5.77 -2.61
N ILE A 9 0.97 -6.22 -3.27
CA ILE A 9 0.90 -7.22 -4.32
C ILE A 9 1.20 -8.61 -3.76
N ARG A 10 0.43 -9.59 -4.24
CA ARG A 10 0.56 -10.99 -3.85
C ARG A 10 1.97 -11.51 -4.17
N GLY A 11 2.49 -12.40 -3.32
CA GLY A 11 3.87 -12.89 -3.42
C GLY A 11 4.18 -13.63 -4.72
N GLU A 12 3.19 -14.33 -5.27
CA GLU A 12 3.33 -15.09 -6.50
C GLU A 12 3.43 -14.21 -7.75
N TYR A 13 3.06 -12.93 -7.66
CA TYR A 13 2.98 -11.98 -8.79
C TYR A 13 4.30 -11.23 -8.98
N ILE A 14 5.37 -11.97 -9.27
CA ILE A 14 6.72 -11.40 -9.37
C ILE A 14 6.85 -10.48 -10.60
N ARG A 15 6.36 -10.92 -11.76
CA ARG A 15 6.48 -10.15 -13.02
C ARG A 15 5.57 -8.93 -13.01
N GLU A 16 4.38 -9.07 -12.44
CA GLU A 16 3.41 -8.00 -12.31
C GLU A 16 3.92 -6.93 -11.34
N ARG A 17 4.60 -7.34 -10.26
CA ARG A 17 5.29 -6.41 -9.35
C ARG A 17 6.36 -5.61 -10.08
N GLU A 18 7.18 -6.28 -10.89
CA GLU A 18 8.25 -5.63 -11.66
C GLU A 18 7.68 -4.64 -12.68
N ALA A 19 6.66 -5.05 -13.43
CA ALA A 19 5.97 -4.18 -14.38
C ALA A 19 5.32 -2.97 -13.67
N LEU A 20 4.69 -3.20 -12.52
CA LEU A 20 4.09 -2.13 -11.74
C LEU A 20 5.14 -1.16 -11.19
N GLN A 21 6.28 -1.66 -10.70
CA GLN A 21 7.36 -0.79 -10.23
C GLN A 21 7.90 0.09 -11.36
N ILE A 22 8.11 -0.48 -12.56
CA ILE A 22 8.54 0.28 -13.74
C ILE A 22 7.52 1.40 -14.06
N ALA A 23 6.23 1.08 -14.08
CA ALA A 23 5.18 2.07 -14.35
C ALA A 23 5.13 3.17 -13.27
N ILE A 24 5.43 2.84 -12.02
CA ILE A 24 5.50 3.81 -10.92
C ILE A 24 6.71 4.72 -11.11
N ASP A 25 7.87 4.16 -11.43
CA ASP A 25 9.09 4.94 -11.69
C ASP A 25 8.87 5.90 -12.87
N GLU A 26 8.23 5.44 -13.96
CA GLU A 26 7.82 6.28 -15.09
C GLU A 26 6.88 7.42 -14.66
N CYS A 27 5.94 7.16 -13.75
CA CYS A 27 5.05 8.19 -13.19
C CYS A 27 5.81 9.22 -12.35
N TYR A 28 6.81 8.80 -11.58
CA TYR A 28 7.68 9.71 -10.83
C TYR A 28 8.53 10.57 -11.76
N ASP A 29 9.12 9.98 -12.80
CA ASP A 29 9.92 10.69 -13.80
C ASP A 29 9.08 11.72 -14.60
N ALA A 30 7.81 11.39 -14.86
CA ALA A 30 6.86 12.28 -15.51
C ALA A 30 6.25 13.35 -14.57
N GLY A 31 6.57 13.34 -13.27
CA GLY A 31 6.00 14.25 -12.28
C GLY A 31 4.51 14.01 -11.98
N LEU A 32 4.00 12.82 -12.31
CA LEU A 32 2.63 12.41 -11.99
C LEU A 32 2.49 11.96 -10.53
N LEU A 33 3.60 11.53 -9.92
CA LEU A 33 3.69 11.14 -8.51
C LEU A 33 4.79 11.94 -7.79
N GLY A 34 4.78 11.87 -6.45
CA GLY A 34 5.74 12.54 -5.59
C GLY A 34 5.30 13.94 -5.20
N LYS A 35 6.26 14.86 -5.12
CA LYS A 35 5.98 16.25 -4.76
C LYS A 35 5.17 16.95 -5.83
N ASN A 36 4.13 17.68 -5.44
CA ASN A 36 3.26 18.39 -6.36
C ASN A 36 2.75 17.48 -7.50
N ALA A 37 2.24 16.30 -7.14
CA ALA A 37 1.79 15.26 -8.07
C ALA A 37 0.82 15.84 -9.10
N CYS A 38 1.09 15.60 -10.38
CA CYS A 38 0.34 16.15 -11.52
C CYS A 38 0.22 17.69 -11.54
N GLY A 39 1.13 18.42 -10.88
CA GLY A 39 1.07 19.88 -10.78
C GLY A 39 -0.10 20.42 -9.95
N SER A 40 -0.71 19.58 -9.11
CA SER A 40 -1.95 19.89 -8.38
C SER A 40 -1.79 20.66 -7.07
N GLY A 41 -0.56 20.85 -6.60
CA GLY A 41 -0.21 21.34 -5.27
C GLY A 41 -0.29 20.28 -4.16
N TRP A 42 -0.52 19.02 -4.52
CA TRP A 42 -0.68 17.92 -3.57
C TRP A 42 0.51 16.94 -3.64
N ASP A 43 1.11 16.65 -2.48
CA ASP A 43 2.19 15.66 -2.38
C ASP A 43 1.60 14.26 -2.20
N PHE A 44 1.98 13.32 -3.07
CA PHE A 44 1.45 11.96 -3.06
C PHE A 44 2.49 10.93 -3.50
N ASP A 45 2.90 10.07 -2.56
CA ASP A 45 3.83 8.98 -2.81
C ASP A 45 3.12 7.62 -2.98
N LEU A 46 3.71 6.75 -3.81
CA LEU A 46 3.17 5.43 -4.10
C LEU A 46 4.27 4.37 -3.95
N TYR A 47 4.00 3.37 -3.12
CA TYR A 47 4.93 2.29 -2.80
C TYR A 47 4.33 0.94 -3.17
N VAL A 48 5.12 0.03 -3.73
CA VAL A 48 4.71 -1.37 -3.95
C VAL A 48 5.33 -2.24 -2.88
N HIS A 49 4.50 -2.99 -2.16
CA HIS A 49 4.94 -3.97 -1.18
C HIS A 49 4.59 -5.38 -1.65
N HIS A 50 5.57 -6.27 -1.58
CA HIS A 50 5.45 -7.64 -2.05
C HIS A 50 5.23 -8.60 -0.89
N GLY A 51 4.11 -9.33 -0.92
CA GLY A 51 3.84 -10.37 0.06
C GLY A 51 4.74 -11.61 -0.13
N ALA A 52 4.71 -12.53 0.85
CA ALA A 52 5.52 -13.76 0.81
C ALA A 52 4.67 -15.04 0.68
N GLY A 53 3.57 -15.01 -0.09
CA GLY A 53 2.72 -16.18 -0.35
C GLY A 53 1.76 -16.56 0.79
N ALA A 54 1.37 -15.60 1.62
CA ALA A 54 0.44 -15.83 2.74
C ALA A 54 -0.99 -15.41 2.34
N TYR A 55 -1.89 -16.40 2.16
CA TYR A 55 -3.30 -16.14 1.83
C TYR A 55 -4.00 -15.27 2.88
N ILE A 56 -3.66 -15.46 4.16
CA ILE A 56 -4.24 -14.67 5.27
C ILE A 56 -3.94 -13.18 5.15
N CYS A 57 -2.82 -12.79 4.53
CA CYS A 57 -2.47 -11.39 4.29
C CYS A 57 -3.32 -10.73 3.20
N GLY A 58 -4.23 -11.47 2.55
CA GLY A 58 -5.29 -10.89 1.72
C GLY A 58 -6.45 -10.31 2.53
N GLU A 59 -6.56 -10.63 3.82
CA GLU A 59 -7.51 -9.98 4.72
C GLU A 59 -6.99 -8.58 5.09
N GLU A 60 -7.89 -7.61 5.11
CA GLU A 60 -7.60 -6.18 5.29
C GLU A 60 -6.65 -5.88 6.46
N THR A 61 -6.96 -6.37 7.66
CA THR A 61 -6.17 -6.06 8.85
C THR A 61 -4.88 -6.88 8.94
N ALA A 62 -4.89 -8.11 8.44
CA ALA A 62 -3.68 -8.92 8.31
C ALA A 62 -2.69 -8.34 7.28
N MET A 63 -3.19 -7.68 6.23
CA MET A 63 -2.39 -6.94 5.27
C MET A 63 -1.63 -5.79 5.95
N LEU A 64 -2.29 -5.04 6.85
CA LEU A 64 -1.65 -3.97 7.62
C LEU A 64 -0.52 -4.50 8.50
N GLU A 65 -0.72 -5.61 9.20
CA GLU A 65 0.33 -6.25 9.99
C GLU A 65 1.51 -6.69 9.12
N SER A 66 1.23 -7.27 7.96
CA SER A 66 2.24 -7.69 6.98
C SER A 66 3.08 -6.49 6.49
N LEU A 67 2.41 -5.37 6.15
CA LEU A 67 3.06 -4.12 5.74
C LEU A 67 3.93 -3.51 6.85
N GLU A 68 3.54 -3.70 8.11
CA GLU A 68 4.33 -3.28 9.28
C GLU A 68 5.50 -4.23 9.61
N GLY A 69 5.71 -5.29 8.81
CA GLY A 69 6.75 -6.29 9.03
C GLY A 69 6.43 -7.28 10.16
N LYS A 70 5.18 -7.31 10.62
CA LYS A 70 4.70 -8.28 11.61
C LYS A 70 4.13 -9.50 10.91
N ARG A 71 3.84 -10.54 11.70
CA ARG A 71 3.12 -11.71 11.18
C ARG A 71 1.72 -11.28 10.76
N GLY A 72 1.31 -11.61 9.54
CA GLY A 72 -0.05 -11.33 9.03
C GLY A 72 -1.11 -12.09 9.81
N VAL A 73 -1.60 -11.49 10.89
CA VAL A 73 -2.72 -11.97 11.70
C VAL A 73 -3.81 -10.91 11.67
N VAL A 74 -5.07 -11.36 11.69
CA VAL A 74 -6.22 -10.46 11.73
C VAL A 74 -6.20 -9.68 13.03
N ARG A 75 -6.28 -8.34 12.95
CA ARG A 75 -6.42 -7.49 14.15
C ARG A 75 -7.84 -7.62 14.69
N ALA A 76 -7.96 -7.72 16.02
CA ALA A 76 -9.25 -7.61 16.67
C ALA A 76 -9.81 -6.20 16.48
N LYS A 77 -11.07 -6.09 16.02
CA LYS A 77 -11.82 -4.82 15.97
C LYS A 77 -12.52 -4.68 17.33
N PRO A 78 -12.37 -3.56 18.10
CA PRO A 78 -11.82 -2.24 17.76
C PRO A 78 -10.30 -2.06 18.09
N PRO A 79 -9.61 -1.05 17.51
CA PRO A 79 -10.12 0.02 16.64
C PRO A 79 -10.27 -0.36 15.16
N LEU A 80 -11.08 0.38 14.41
CA LEU A 80 -11.23 0.21 12.95
C LEU A 80 -10.02 0.82 12.21
N PRO A 81 -9.61 0.25 11.05
CA PRO A 81 -8.49 0.78 10.25
C PRO A 81 -8.63 2.26 9.86
N ALA A 82 -9.87 2.72 9.62
CA ALA A 82 -10.17 4.11 9.30
C ALA A 82 -9.84 5.09 10.45
N ILE A 83 -9.68 4.58 11.68
CA ILE A 83 -9.28 5.35 12.85
C ILE A 83 -7.79 5.12 13.14
N ALA A 84 -7.36 3.86 13.16
CA ALA A 84 -5.98 3.46 13.40
C ALA A 84 -5.61 2.22 12.57
N GLY A 85 -4.97 2.45 11.42
CA GLY A 85 -4.60 1.44 10.44
C GLY A 85 -3.08 1.26 10.35
N LEU A 86 -2.53 1.48 9.16
CA LEU A 86 -1.11 1.32 8.86
C LEU A 86 -0.26 2.30 9.68
N PHE A 87 0.72 1.79 10.44
CA PHE A 87 1.57 2.58 11.33
C PHE A 87 0.78 3.45 12.33
N GLY A 88 -0.44 3.00 12.70
CA GLY A 88 -1.35 3.74 13.57
C GLY A 88 -2.02 4.95 12.92
N GLN A 89 -1.86 5.18 11.62
CA GLN A 89 -2.49 6.27 10.89
C GLN A 89 -3.86 5.84 10.30
N PRO A 90 -4.83 6.76 10.15
CA PRO A 90 -6.09 6.50 9.47
C PRO A 90 -5.84 5.92 8.07
N THR A 91 -6.34 4.70 7.83
CA THR A 91 -6.08 3.96 6.59
C THR A 91 -7.39 3.41 6.02
N VAL A 92 -7.56 3.58 4.71
CA VAL A 92 -8.63 2.95 3.93
C VAL A 92 -7.99 1.89 3.05
N ILE A 93 -8.56 0.70 3.04
CA ILE A 93 -8.07 -0.45 2.26
C ILE A 93 -9.09 -0.69 1.16
N ASN A 94 -8.62 -0.77 -0.08
CA ASN A 94 -9.46 -1.00 -1.25
C ASN A 94 -8.86 -2.14 -2.09
N ASN A 95 -9.73 -2.94 -2.70
CA ASN A 95 -9.29 -3.90 -3.70
C ASN A 95 -8.99 -3.19 -5.03
N VAL A 96 -8.08 -3.78 -5.81
CA VAL A 96 -7.74 -3.37 -7.20
C VAL A 96 -8.73 -3.98 -8.18
#